data_AF-A0A9P6C5L0-F1
#
_entry.id   AF-A0A9P6C5L0-F1
#
_cell.length_a   1.000
_cell.length_b   1.000
_cell.length_c   1.000
_cell.angle_alpha   90.00
_cell.angle_beta   90.00
_cell.angle_gamma   90.00
#
_symmetry.space_group_name_H-M   'P 1'
#
loop_
_entity.id
_entity.type
_entity.pdbx_description
1 polymer ?
#
loop_
_entity_poly.entity_id
_entity_poly.type
_entity_poly.pdbx_seq_one_letter_code
_entity_poly.pdbx_strand_id
1 'polypeptide(L)'
;MSVLARTALRTAIRTAPRRSRGFAQTVSESRGAPLETYLAEEKALEHHAAQTSDLWRKISFYVCVPAIAVCVAWVYNAETEHAAHVEHIKEENGGVLPETPAYDYLNRRSKPFPWGMNSLFYNPHSNKNMEEEA
;
A
#
# COMPACT_ATOMS: atom_id res chain seq x y z
N MET A 1 58.82 -15.38 -46.41
CA MET A 1 57.48 -15.66 -47.00
C MET A 1 56.63 -16.26 -45.87
N SER A 2 55.56 -15.71 -45.32
CA SER A 2 54.61 -14.72 -45.80
C SER A 2 53.86 -14.17 -44.58
N VAL A 3 54.19 -12.95 -44.14
CA VAL A 3 53.43 -12.20 -43.11
C VAL A 3 52.11 -11.67 -43.70
N LEU A 4 51.94 -11.77 -45.02
CA LEU A 4 50.77 -11.33 -45.79
C LEU A 4 49.53 -12.22 -45.61
N ALA A 5 49.69 -13.47 -45.13
CA ALA A 5 48.57 -14.40 -45.01
C ALA A 5 47.71 -14.18 -43.76
N ARG A 6 48.21 -13.50 -42.72
CA ARG A 6 47.48 -13.32 -41.44
C ARG A 6 46.65 -12.04 -41.38
N THR A 7 46.92 -11.06 -42.25
CA THR A 7 46.16 -9.80 -42.32
C THR A 7 44.92 -9.92 -43.20
N ALA A 8 44.90 -10.83 -44.18
CA ALA A 8 43.80 -11.01 -45.12
C ALA A 8 42.50 -11.57 -44.49
N LEU A 9 42.61 -12.32 -43.38
CA LEU A 9 41.43 -12.89 -42.72
C LEU A 9 40.65 -11.87 -41.85
N ARG A 10 41.26 -10.74 -41.49
CA ARG A 10 40.62 -9.72 -40.63
C ARG A 10 39.86 -8.66 -41.42
N THR A 11 40.19 -8.46 -42.69
CA THR A 11 39.51 -7.50 -43.56
C THR A 11 38.22 -8.06 -44.18
N ALA A 12 38.08 -9.37 -44.33
CA ALA A 12 36.89 -10.00 -44.91
C ALA A 12 35.65 -10.02 -43.98
N ILE A 13 35.81 -9.80 -42.68
CA ILE A 13 34.68 -9.80 -41.72
C ILE A 13 33.99 -8.43 -41.64
N ARG A 14 34.63 -7.35 -42.10
CA ARG A 14 34.06 -5.99 -42.02
C ARG A 14 33.16 -5.60 -43.19
N THR A 15 33.17 -6.37 -44.29
CA THR A 15 32.38 -6.08 -45.50
C THR A 15 31.18 -6.99 -45.68
N ALA A 16 30.91 -7.93 -44.76
CA ALA A 16 29.60 -8.56 -44.71
C ALA A 16 28.59 -7.45 -44.37
N PRO A 17 27.54 -7.22 -45.17
CA PRO A 17 26.50 -6.28 -44.79
C PRO A 17 26.01 -6.75 -43.43
N ARG A 18 26.22 -5.94 -42.38
CA ARG A 18 25.47 -6.09 -41.15
C ARG A 18 24.03 -6.08 -41.63
N ARG A 19 23.33 -7.23 -41.58
CA ARG A 19 21.87 -7.24 -41.67
C ARG A 19 21.47 -6.20 -40.66
N SER A 20 21.09 -5.00 -41.12
CA SER A 20 20.34 -4.10 -40.29
C SER A 20 19.19 -5.00 -39.86
N ARG A 21 19.05 -5.21 -38.56
CA ARG A 21 17.78 -5.70 -38.06
C ARG A 21 16.84 -4.61 -38.50
N GLY A 22 16.20 -4.81 -39.65
CA GLY A 22 15.19 -3.91 -40.15
C GLY A 22 14.23 -3.82 -39.00
N PHE A 23 14.20 -2.66 -38.34
CA PHE A 23 13.15 -2.40 -37.40
C PHE A 23 11.89 -2.57 -38.25
N ALA A 24 11.03 -3.53 -37.88
CA ALA A 24 9.75 -3.74 -38.53
C ALA A 24 8.83 -2.57 -38.16
N GLN A 25 9.24 -1.35 -38.51
CA GLN A 25 8.49 -0.11 -38.43
C GLN A 25 8.08 0.30 -39.83
N THR A 26 7.54 -0.64 -40.59
CA THR A 26 6.43 -0.31 -41.48
C THR A 26 5.14 -0.60 -40.71
N VAL A 27 4.91 0.17 -39.65
CA VAL A 27 3.57 0.33 -39.06
C VAL A 27 2.54 0.76 -40.13
N SER A 28 3.02 1.20 -41.30
CA SER A 28 2.19 1.60 -42.44
C SER A 28 1.77 0.48 -43.40
N GLU A 29 2.27 -0.77 -43.31
CA GLU A 29 2.00 -1.78 -44.38
C GLU A 29 1.46 -3.14 -43.93
N SER A 30 1.20 -3.36 -42.64
CA SER A 30 0.41 -4.52 -42.22
C SER A 30 -0.91 -4.09 -41.60
N ARG A 31 -1.84 -3.69 -42.47
CA ARG A 31 -3.29 -3.89 -42.23
C ARG A 31 -3.57 -5.40 -42.29
N GLY A 32 -2.86 -6.16 -41.45
CA GLY A 32 -2.87 -7.61 -41.40
C GLY A 32 -3.75 -8.07 -40.24
N ALA A 33 -4.31 -9.26 -40.38
CA ALA A 33 -5.20 -9.86 -39.38
C ALA A 33 -4.70 -9.73 -37.92
N PRO A 34 -3.41 -9.91 -37.58
CA PRO A 34 -2.94 -9.82 -36.20
C PRO A 34 -2.99 -8.41 -35.57
N LEU A 35 -2.80 -7.35 -36.37
CA LEU A 35 -2.88 -5.98 -35.86
C LEU A 35 -4.34 -5.58 -35.65
N GLU A 36 -5.22 -5.93 -36.59
CA GLU A 36 -6.66 -5.67 -36.48
C GLU A 36 -7.27 -6.43 -35.28
N THR A 37 -6.84 -7.66 -35.00
CA THR A 37 -7.28 -8.39 -33.81
C THR A 37 -6.81 -7.72 -32.52
N TYR A 38 -5.55 -7.29 -32.45
CA TYR A 38 -5.02 -6.59 -31.28
C TYR A 38 -5.77 -5.28 -31.00
N LEU A 39 -5.99 -4.45 -32.04
CA LEU A 39 -6.73 -3.20 -31.91
C LEU A 39 -8.21 -3.44 -31.53
N ALA A 40 -8.80 -4.55 -31.97
CA ALA A 40 -10.15 -4.95 -31.56
C ALA A 40 -10.20 -5.39 -30.09
N GLU A 41 -9.21 -6.14 -29.62
CA GLU A 41 -9.08 -6.55 -28.22
C GLU A 41 -8.84 -5.34 -27.31
N GLU A 42 -7.98 -4.40 -27.71
CA GLU A 42 -7.73 -3.15 -26.96
C GLU A 42 -9.03 -2.35 -26.78
N LYS A 43 -9.80 -2.14 -27.85
CA LYS A 43 -11.11 -1.47 -27.78
C LYS A 43 -12.10 -2.23 -26.89
N ALA A 44 -12.12 -3.55 -26.94
CA ALA A 44 -12.98 -4.37 -26.09
C ALA A 44 -12.59 -4.23 -24.62
N LEU A 45 -11.30 -4.19 -24.31
CA LEU A 45 -10.77 -3.95 -22.96
C LEU A 45 -11.12 -2.55 -22.45
N GLU A 46 -10.93 -1.52 -23.27
CA GLU A 46 -11.32 -0.14 -22.91
C GLU A 46 -12.81 -0.04 -22.58
N HIS A 47 -13.66 -0.62 -23.43
CA HIS A 47 -15.11 -0.64 -23.19
C HIS A 47 -15.47 -1.39 -21.90
N HIS A 48 -14.89 -2.56 -21.68
CA HIS A 48 -15.11 -3.34 -20.45
C HIS A 48 -14.61 -2.62 -19.20
N ALA A 49 -13.46 -1.94 -19.27
CA ALA A 49 -12.91 -1.14 -18.19
C ALA A 49 -13.81 0.06 -17.86
N ALA A 50 -14.36 0.73 -18.87
CA ALA A 50 -15.31 1.81 -18.67
C ALA A 50 -16.58 1.33 -17.94
N GLN A 51 -17.14 0.18 -18.33
CA GLN A 51 -18.30 -0.40 -17.66
C GLN A 51 -17.99 -0.86 -16.22
N THR A 52 -16.84 -1.50 -16.02
CA THR A 52 -16.42 -2.00 -14.70
C THR A 52 -16.15 -0.86 -13.73
N SER A 53 -15.47 0.20 -14.17
CA SER A 53 -15.20 1.37 -13.34
C SER A 53 -16.48 2.12 -12.95
N ASP A 54 -17.45 2.26 -13.86
CA ASP A 54 -18.75 2.83 -13.52
C ASP A 54 -19.53 1.98 -12.51
N LEU A 55 -19.50 0.64 -12.66
CA LEU A 55 -20.11 -0.28 -11.70
C LEU A 55 -19.51 -0.11 -10.30
N TRP A 56 -18.18 -0.12 -10.19
CA TRP A 56 -17.50 0.02 -8.89
C TRP A 56 -17.73 1.39 -8.27
N ARG A 57 -17.73 2.46 -9.08
CA ARG A 57 -18.11 3.80 -8.61
C ARG A 57 -19.50 3.80 -7.98
N LYS A 58 -20.48 3.16 -8.62
CA LYS A 58 -21.84 3.05 -8.09
C LYS A 58 -21.87 2.24 -6.79
N ILE A 59 -21.16 1.11 -6.71
CA ILE A 59 -21.08 0.32 -5.46
C ILE A 59 -20.46 1.16 -4.33
N SER A 60 -19.36 1.87 -4.60
CA SER A 60 -18.73 2.73 -3.59
C SER A 60 -19.69 3.79 -3.05
N PHE A 61 -20.45 4.47 -3.91
CA PHE A 61 -21.36 5.53 -3.46
C PHE A 61 -22.68 5.02 -2.90
N TYR A 62 -23.28 3.99 -3.48
CA TYR A 62 -24.62 3.53 -3.10
C TYR A 62 -24.62 2.41 -2.06
N VAL A 63 -23.49 1.76 -1.83
CA VAL A 63 -23.37 0.70 -0.82
C VAL A 63 -22.39 1.10 0.27
N CYS A 64 -21.14 1.43 -0.09
CA CYS A 64 -20.10 1.66 0.92
C CYS A 64 -20.39 2.94 1.73
N VAL A 65 -20.78 4.05 1.10
CA VAL A 65 -21.08 5.29 1.83
C VAL A 65 -22.24 5.12 2.84
N PRO A 66 -23.41 4.57 2.47
CA PRO A 66 -24.46 4.28 3.46
C PRO A 66 -24.02 3.32 4.56
N ALA A 67 -23.27 2.27 4.22
CA ALA A 67 -22.76 1.32 5.21
C ALA A 67 -21.82 2.00 6.23
N ILE A 68 -20.90 2.85 5.75
CA ILE A 68 -20.03 3.65 6.61
C ILE A 68 -20.84 4.58 7.51
N ALA A 69 -21.88 5.24 6.98
CA ALA A 69 -22.72 6.14 7.79
C ALA A 69 -23.39 5.39 8.96
N VAL A 70 -23.91 4.18 8.72
CA VAL A 70 -24.48 3.34 9.77
C VAL A 70 -23.40 2.92 10.79
N CYS A 71 -22.23 2.49 10.32
CA CYS A 71 -21.13 2.13 11.20
C CYS A 71 -20.65 3.32 12.05
N VAL A 72 -20.57 4.53 11.50
CA VAL A 72 -20.21 5.74 12.26
C VAL A 72 -21.22 6.00 13.35
N ALA A 73 -22.52 5.91 13.06
CA ALA A 73 -23.55 6.11 14.09
C ALA A 73 -23.44 5.08 15.21
N TRP A 74 -23.20 3.81 14.87
CA TRP A 74 -23.03 2.74 15.86
C TRP A 74 -21.76 2.94 16.72
N VAL A 75 -20.61 3.20 16.10
CA VAL A 75 -19.35 3.44 16.80
C VAL A 75 -19.46 4.68 17.68
N TYR A 76 -20.12 5.74 17.21
CA TYR A 76 -20.34 6.94 18.01
C TYR A 76 -21.09 6.61 19.30
N ASN A 77 -22.17 5.83 19.23
CA ASN A 77 -22.90 5.42 20.43
C ASN A 77 -22.02 4.61 21.40
N ALA A 78 -21.26 3.63 20.88
CA ALA A 78 -20.35 2.84 21.70
C ALA A 78 -19.26 3.71 22.37
N GLU A 79 -18.67 4.65 21.65
CA GLU A 79 -17.68 5.58 22.20
C GLU A 79 -18.29 6.53 23.23
N THR A 80 -19.54 6.97 23.06
CA THR A 80 -20.23 7.76 24.10
C THR A 80 -20.48 6.95 25.38
N GLU A 81 -20.81 5.66 25.25
CA GLU A 81 -20.95 4.77 26.41
C GLU A 81 -19.60 4.54 27.10
N HIS A 82 -18.52 4.36 26.33
CA HIS A 82 -17.16 4.25 26.87
C HIS A 82 -16.75 5.52 27.63
N ALA A 83 -17.01 6.70 27.07
CA ALA A 83 -16.73 7.97 27.75
C ALA A 83 -17.51 8.09 29.06
N ALA A 84 -18.80 7.74 29.06
CA ALA A 84 -19.63 7.76 30.27
C ALA A 84 -19.13 6.76 31.33
N HIS A 85 -18.70 5.56 30.93
CA HIS A 85 -18.15 4.57 31.84
C HIS A 85 -16.85 5.05 32.52
N VAL A 86 -15.98 5.71 31.75
CA VAL A 86 -14.74 6.30 32.28
C VAL A 86 -15.04 7.39 33.31
N GLU A 87 -16.01 8.27 33.04
CA GLU A 87 -16.42 9.31 34.01
C GLU A 87 -17.05 8.69 35.27
N HIS A 88 -17.90 7.67 35.14
CA HIS A 88 -18.46 6.97 36.30
C HIS A 88 -17.37 6.36 37.19
N ILE A 89 -16.36 5.71 36.60
CA ILE A 89 -15.22 5.18 37.36
C ILE A 89 -14.49 6.31 38.10
N LYS A 90 -14.28 7.48 37.47
CA LYS A 90 -13.65 8.61 38.15
C LYS A 90 -14.50 9.08 39.33
N GLU A 91 -15.81 9.22 39.16
CA GLU A 91 -16.73 9.64 40.22
C GLU A 91 -16.68 8.68 41.42
N GLU A 92 -16.69 7.37 41.18
CA GLU A 92 -16.57 6.35 42.23
C GLU A 92 -15.22 6.37 42.97
N ASN A 93 -14.16 6.86 42.32
CA ASN A 93 -12.80 6.90 42.85
C ASN A 93 -12.35 8.32 43.28
N GLY A 94 -13.31 9.21 43.59
CA GLY A 94 -13.01 10.53 44.15
C GLY A 94 -12.57 11.58 43.12
N GLY A 95 -13.02 11.44 41.87
CA GLY A 95 -12.74 12.34 40.76
C GLY A 95 -11.45 12.04 39.99
N VAL A 96 -10.77 10.94 40.32
CA VAL A 96 -9.54 10.47 39.65
C VAL A 96 -9.70 9.05 39.17
N LEU A 97 -9.00 8.68 38.11
CA LEU A 97 -8.98 7.28 37.68
C LEU A 97 -8.24 6.42 38.72
N PRO A 98 -8.71 5.20 38.98
CA PRO A 98 -8.04 4.28 39.89
C PRO A 98 -6.63 3.96 39.37
N GLU A 99 -5.70 3.71 40.28
CA GLU A 99 -4.36 3.27 39.89
C GLU A 99 -4.43 1.96 39.10
N THR A 100 -3.71 1.90 37.98
CA THR A 100 -3.65 0.69 37.16
C THR A 100 -2.95 -0.43 37.95
N PRO A 101 -3.51 -1.66 37.99
CA PRO A 101 -2.87 -2.79 38.69
C PRO A 101 -1.44 -3.03 38.22
N ALA A 102 -0.49 -3.01 39.16
CA ALA A 102 0.94 -3.20 38.88
C ALA A 102 1.34 -4.68 38.94
N TYR A 103 0.73 -5.51 38.09
CA TYR A 103 1.14 -6.92 37.98
C TYR A 103 2.52 -7.05 37.32
N ASP A 104 3.36 -7.99 37.78
CA ASP A 104 4.74 -8.18 37.32
C ASP A 104 4.90 -8.39 35.80
N TYR A 105 3.86 -8.90 35.15
CA TYR A 105 3.84 -9.15 33.71
C TYR A 105 3.38 -7.93 32.89
N LEU A 106 2.77 -6.93 33.52
CA LEU A 106 2.38 -5.67 32.88
C LEU A 106 3.53 -4.69 32.90
N ASN A 107 3.61 -3.85 31.87
CA ASN A 107 4.59 -2.77 31.74
C ASN A 107 6.08 -3.16 31.95
N ARG A 108 6.42 -4.44 31.85
CA ARG A 108 7.80 -4.91 32.01
C ARG A 108 8.76 -4.19 31.05
N ARG A 109 9.87 -3.69 31.59
CA ARG A 109 10.98 -3.08 30.84
C ARG A 109 12.29 -3.79 31.23
N SER A 110 12.79 -4.65 30.34
CA SER A 110 14.13 -5.24 30.53
C SER A 110 15.25 -4.32 30.06
N LYS A 111 14.96 -3.47 29.08
CA LYS A 111 15.85 -2.43 28.56
C LYS A 111 15.00 -1.20 28.20
N PRO A 112 15.57 0.00 28.31
CA PRO A 112 14.90 1.23 27.90
C PRO A 112 14.62 1.25 26.40
N PHE A 113 13.57 1.94 25.95
CA PHE A 113 13.43 2.24 24.53
C PHE A 113 14.46 3.31 24.11
N PRO A 114 14.79 3.45 22.81
CA PRO A 114 15.76 4.43 22.35
C PRO A 114 15.42 5.91 22.63
N TRP A 115 14.17 6.22 23.00
CA TRP A 115 13.67 7.58 23.23
C TRP A 115 13.12 7.82 24.65
N GLY A 116 13.09 6.80 25.52
CA GLY A 116 12.48 6.91 26.86
C GLY A 116 11.92 5.59 27.39
N MET A 117 11.23 5.62 28.54
CA MET A 117 10.65 4.40 29.16
C MET A 117 9.26 4.08 28.66
N ASN A 118 8.55 5.13 28.24
CA ASN A 118 7.20 5.06 27.74
C ASN A 118 7.18 4.63 26.26
N SER A 119 6.09 3.97 25.86
CA SER A 119 5.90 3.48 24.49
C SER A 119 5.75 4.65 23.50
N LEU A 120 5.86 4.37 22.19
CA LEU A 120 5.73 5.40 21.15
C LEU A 120 4.35 6.10 21.14
N PHE A 121 3.30 5.35 21.46
CA PHE A 121 1.92 5.84 21.56
C PHE A 121 1.46 5.90 23.02
N TYR A 122 2.34 6.36 23.91
CA TYR A 122 2.01 6.56 25.31
C TYR A 122 0.96 7.67 25.47
N ASN A 123 -0.09 7.38 26.24
CA ASN A 123 -1.09 8.35 26.64
C ASN A 123 -1.16 8.43 28.18
N PRO A 124 -0.83 9.58 28.81
CA PRO A 124 -0.85 9.73 30.27
C PRO A 124 -2.25 9.57 30.88
N HIS A 125 -3.32 9.72 30.09
CA HIS A 125 -4.70 9.53 30.57
C HIS A 125 -5.11 8.06 30.68
N SER A 126 -4.39 7.14 30.04
CA SER A 126 -4.79 5.72 29.95
C SER A 126 -3.66 4.74 30.26
N ASN A 127 -2.41 5.21 30.28
CA ASN A 127 -1.24 4.37 30.48
C ASN A 127 -0.45 4.85 31.68
N LYS A 128 0.02 3.90 32.49
CA LYS A 128 0.91 4.16 33.61
C LYS A 128 2.23 4.75 33.10
N ASN A 129 2.69 5.82 33.75
CA ASN A 129 3.98 6.42 33.45
C ASN A 129 5.11 5.52 33.96
N MET A 130 5.97 5.04 33.06
CA MET A 130 7.07 4.15 33.41
C MET A 130 8.37 4.91 33.72
N GLU A 131 8.41 6.22 33.55
CA GLU A 131 9.57 7.04 33.92
C GLU A 131 9.68 7.26 35.43
N GLU A 132 8.54 7.20 36.14
CA GLU A 132 8.48 7.34 37.59
C GLU A 132 8.99 6.10 38.34
N GLU A 133 9.12 4.96 37.63
CA GLU A 133 9.56 3.67 38.18
C GLU A 133 11.01 3.30 37.79
N ALA A 134 11.68 4.12 36.97
CA ALA A 134 13.03 3.85 36.45
C ALA A 134 14.13 4.38 37.37
#